data_AF-A0A125PWQ9-F1
#
_entry.id   AF-A0A125PWQ9-F1
#
_cell.length_a   1.000
_cell.length_b   1.000
_cell.length_c   1.000
_cell.angle_alpha   90.00
_cell.angle_beta   90.00
_cell.angle_gamma   90.00
#
_symmetry.space_group_name_H-M   'P 1'
#
loop_
_entity.id
_entity.type
_entity.pdbx_description
1 polymer ?
#
loop_
_entity_poly.entity_id
_entity_poly.type
_entity_poly.pdbx_seq_one_letter_code
_entity_poly.pdbx_strand_id
1 'polypeptide(L)'
;MDEANTPEGQGGRMPVDTGFLRNSAVASTSGVPGSGGTEPALVFAQMQIGQAVWAGWTAAYALRMEHGYYGEDKLGRVYAQTGKGFLRAATQRWDFIVNEVATAVKARIP
;
A
#
# COMPACT_ATOMS: atom_id res chain seq x y z
N MET A 1 2.98 5.20 2.92
CA MET A 1 2.97 3.86 2.31
C MET A 1 3.76 2.85 3.14
N ASP A 2 4.70 3.32 3.96
CA ASP A 2 5.71 2.53 4.67
C ASP A 2 5.11 1.42 5.55
N GLU A 3 4.12 1.72 6.38
CA GLU A 3 3.46 0.72 7.25
C GLU A 3 2.86 -0.44 6.45
N ALA A 4 2.15 -0.13 5.36
CA ALA A 4 1.57 -1.15 4.47
C ALA A 4 2.64 -1.95 3.72
N ASN A 5 3.82 -1.38 3.52
CA ASN A 5 4.95 -2.01 2.83
C ASN A 5 5.86 -2.84 3.75
N THR A 6 5.63 -2.80 5.08
CA THR A 6 6.36 -3.61 6.06
C THR A 6 6.19 -5.10 5.73
N PRO A 7 7.28 -5.84 5.46
CA PRO A 7 7.19 -7.24 5.08
C PRO A 7 6.71 -8.13 6.22
N GLU A 8 6.12 -9.27 5.87
CA GLU A 8 5.68 -10.29 6.84
C GLU A 8 6.81 -10.73 7.79
N GLY A 9 8.03 -10.91 7.26
CA GLY A 9 9.21 -11.26 8.06
C GLY A 9 9.69 -10.19 9.05
N GLN A 10 9.10 -8.98 9.02
CA GLN A 10 9.38 -7.87 9.93
C GLN A 10 8.15 -7.51 10.77
N GLY A 11 7.16 -8.39 10.84
CA GLY A 11 5.93 -8.17 11.61
C GLY A 11 4.83 -7.39 10.87
N GLY A 12 5.05 -7.06 9.60
CA GLY A 12 4.04 -6.46 8.74
C GLY A 12 3.20 -7.50 8.00
N ARG A 13 2.57 -7.07 6.90
CA ARG A 13 1.68 -7.92 6.08
C ARG A 13 2.00 -7.89 4.59
N MET A 14 2.99 -7.11 4.15
CA MET A 14 3.38 -7.05 2.75
C MET A 14 4.05 -8.38 2.34
N PRO A 15 3.48 -9.14 1.39
CA PRO A 15 4.17 -10.31 0.86
C PRO A 15 5.33 -9.84 -0.02
N VAL A 16 6.50 -10.41 0.23
CA VAL A 16 7.71 -10.12 -0.57
C VAL A 16 8.26 -11.42 -1.10
N ASP A 17 8.20 -11.54 -2.42
CA ASP A 17 8.92 -12.54 -3.19
C ASP A 17 10.04 -11.83 -3.96
N THR A 18 9.72 -11.25 -5.12
CA THR A 18 10.66 -10.44 -5.93
C THR A 18 10.70 -8.95 -5.55
N GLY A 19 9.85 -8.51 -4.62
CA GLY A 19 9.66 -7.10 -4.27
C GLY A 19 8.83 -6.28 -5.26
N PHE A 20 8.42 -6.86 -6.40
CA PHE A 20 7.65 -6.14 -7.43
C PHE A 20 6.34 -5.55 -6.89
N LEU A 21 5.59 -6.30 -6.08
CA LEU A 21 4.36 -5.78 -5.46
C LEU A 21 4.65 -4.50 -4.68
N ARG A 22 5.59 -4.53 -3.74
CA ARG A 22 5.99 -3.37 -2.93
C ARG A 22 6.40 -2.19 -3.81
N ASN A 23 7.20 -2.46 -4.84
CA ASN A 23 7.74 -1.43 -5.74
C ASN A 23 6.71 -0.89 -6.73
N SER A 24 5.53 -1.51 -6.85
CA SER A 24 4.43 -1.03 -7.70
C SER A 24 3.56 0.06 -7.05
N ALA A 25 3.96 0.54 -5.87
CA ALA A 25 3.29 1.63 -5.17
C ALA A 25 3.42 2.94 -5.96
N VAL A 26 2.29 3.57 -6.25
CA VAL A 26 2.22 4.83 -7.00
C VAL A 26 1.15 5.75 -6.40
N ALA A 27 1.26 7.04 -6.69
CA ALA A 27 0.29 8.05 -6.32
C ALA A 27 -0.02 9.03 -7.46
N SER A 28 -1.14 9.75 -7.32
CA SER A 28 -1.57 10.81 -8.22
C SER A 28 -2.53 11.77 -7.50
N THR A 29 -2.56 13.03 -7.92
CA THR A 29 -3.54 14.05 -7.50
C THR A 29 -4.63 14.31 -8.56
N SER A 30 -4.61 13.59 -9.68
CA SER A 30 -5.58 13.75 -10.79
C SER A 30 -6.61 12.61 -10.89
N GLY A 31 -6.47 11.56 -10.07
CA GLY A 31 -7.37 10.39 -10.07
C GLY A 31 -6.62 9.10 -9.72
N VAL A 32 -7.33 7.96 -9.79
CA VAL A 32 -6.73 6.64 -9.50
C VAL A 32 -5.60 6.34 -10.49
N PRO A 33 -4.36 6.15 -10.01
CA PRO A 33 -3.23 5.93 -10.90
C PRO A 33 -3.26 4.52 -11.50
N GLY A 34 -3.00 4.44 -12.81
CA GLY A 34 -2.61 3.19 -13.48
C GLY A 34 -1.10 2.94 -13.39
N SER A 35 -0.56 2.10 -14.27
CA SER A 35 0.87 1.77 -14.31
C SER A 35 1.80 2.97 -14.60
N GLY A 36 1.26 4.10 -15.04
CA GLY A 36 1.99 5.37 -15.23
C GLY A 36 1.91 6.34 -14.04
N GLY A 37 1.48 5.88 -12.86
CA GLY A 37 1.47 6.70 -11.65
C GLY A 37 2.88 7.08 -11.19
N THR A 38 2.98 8.16 -10.42
CA THR A 38 4.26 8.69 -9.94
C THR A 38 4.64 8.04 -8.60
N GLU A 39 5.94 8.00 -8.30
CA GLU A 39 6.43 7.57 -6.98
C GLU A 39 5.73 8.39 -5.86
N PRO A 40 5.19 7.73 -4.81
CA PRO A 40 4.34 8.40 -3.82
C PRO A 40 5.00 9.56 -3.07
N ALA A 41 6.27 9.43 -2.64
CA ALA A 41 6.94 10.49 -1.90
C ALA A 41 7.10 11.77 -2.74
N LEU A 42 7.39 11.64 -4.04
CA LEU A 42 7.44 12.78 -4.97
C LEU A 42 6.10 13.50 -5.11
N VAL A 43 4.99 12.75 -5.13
CA VAL A 43 3.64 13.34 -5.16
C VAL A 43 3.33 14.05 -3.85
N PHE A 44 3.58 13.39 -2.71
CA PHE A 44 3.29 13.94 -1.38
C PHE A 44 4.12 15.19 -1.07
N ALA A 45 5.37 15.27 -1.54
CA ALA A 45 6.22 16.44 -1.36
C ALA A 45 5.69 17.71 -2.05
N GLN A 46 4.86 17.54 -3.09
CA GLN A 46 4.28 18.65 -3.86
C GLN A 46 2.82 18.94 -3.46
N MET A 47 2.25 18.13 -2.57
CA MET A 47 0.85 18.29 -2.15
C MET A 47 0.66 19.57 -1.34
N GLN A 48 -0.46 20.22 -1.64
CA GLN A 48 -0.96 21.35 -0.86
C GLN A 48 -2.02 20.86 0.15
N ILE A 49 -2.13 21.59 1.26
CA ILE A 49 -3.15 21.32 2.28
C ILE A 49 -4.54 21.39 1.63
N GLY A 50 -5.38 20.40 1.92
CA GLY A 50 -6.73 20.29 1.37
C GLY A 50 -6.83 19.59 0.02
N GLN A 51 -5.71 19.25 -0.63
CA GLN A 51 -5.74 18.43 -1.84
C GLN A 51 -6.02 16.95 -1.52
N ALA A 52 -6.82 16.32 -2.37
CA ALA A 52 -7.00 14.87 -2.36
C ALA A 52 -5.85 14.18 -3.10
N VAL A 53 -5.51 12.97 -2.65
CA VAL A 53 -4.51 12.12 -3.30
C VAL A 53 -5.03 10.69 -3.40
N TRP A 54 -4.74 10.07 -4.53
CA TRP A 54 -4.99 8.65 -4.76
C TRP A 54 -3.65 7.94 -4.72
N ALA A 55 -3.55 6.88 -3.93
CA ALA A 55 -2.33 6.11 -3.82
C ALA A 55 -2.66 4.62 -3.66
N GLY A 56 -1.86 3.75 -4.27
CA GLY A 56 -2.08 2.31 -4.24
C GLY A 56 -0.99 1.54 -4.95
N TRP A 57 -1.22 0.24 -5.16
CA TRP A 57 -0.28 -0.66 -5.83
C TRP A 57 -0.85 -1.11 -7.17
N THR A 58 -0.02 -1.06 -8.21
CA THR A 58 -0.43 -1.31 -9.61
C THR A 58 -0.12 -2.71 -10.11
N ALA A 59 0.57 -3.53 -9.32
CA ALA A 59 0.79 -4.92 -9.67
C ALA A 59 -0.56 -5.62 -9.93
N ALA A 60 -0.69 -6.33 -11.07
CA ALA A 60 -1.95 -6.94 -11.49
C ALA A 60 -2.54 -7.92 -10.44
N TYR A 61 -1.68 -8.51 -9.61
CA TYR A 61 -2.04 -9.43 -8.55
C TYR A 61 -2.23 -8.76 -7.17
N ALA A 62 -2.09 -7.43 -7.05
CA ALA A 62 -2.15 -6.72 -5.76
C ALA A 62 -3.48 -6.94 -5.03
N LEU A 63 -4.61 -6.82 -5.73
CA LEU A 63 -5.94 -7.07 -5.14
C LEU A 63 -6.11 -8.53 -4.69
N ARG A 64 -5.56 -9.48 -5.46
CA ARG A 64 -5.56 -10.89 -5.06
C ARG A 64 -4.72 -11.12 -3.80
N MET A 65 -3.59 -10.45 -3.66
CA MET A 65 -2.78 -10.53 -2.43
C MET A 65 -3.48 -9.87 -1.25
N GLU A 66 -4.17 -8.74 -1.46
CA GLU A 66 -4.88 -8.04 -0.41
C GLU A 66 -6.09 -8.83 0.11
N HIS A 67 -6.94 -9.31 -0.80
CA HIS A 67 -8.22 -9.93 -0.46
C HIS A 67 -8.21 -11.45 -0.41
N GLY A 68 -7.19 -12.08 -0.99
CA GLY A 68 -7.17 -13.53 -1.21
C GLY A 68 -8.01 -13.93 -2.41
N TYR A 69 -8.00 -15.23 -2.70
CA TYR A 69 -8.80 -15.83 -3.74
C TYR A 69 -9.09 -17.29 -3.39
N TYR A 70 -10.37 -17.63 -3.36
CA TYR A 70 -10.87 -18.99 -3.24
C TYR A 70 -11.72 -19.30 -4.47
N GLY A 71 -11.30 -20.30 -5.25
CA GLY A 71 -12.02 -20.67 -6.47
C GLY A 71 -11.19 -21.44 -7.48
N GLU A 72 -11.86 -21.90 -8.53
CA GLU A 72 -11.28 -22.60 -9.66
C GLU A 72 -11.08 -21.63 -10.83
N ASP A 73 -9.90 -21.64 -11.45
CA ASP A 73 -9.66 -20.83 -12.64
C ASP A 73 -10.15 -21.50 -13.94
N LYS A 74 -10.03 -20.80 -15.06
CA LYS A 74 -10.47 -21.31 -16.38
C LYS A 74 -9.72 -22.57 -16.86
N LEU A 75 -8.63 -22.95 -16.18
CA LEU A 75 -7.82 -24.14 -16.45
C LEU A 75 -8.11 -25.28 -15.47
N GLY A 76 -9.11 -25.14 -14.60
CA GLY A 76 -9.49 -26.14 -13.62
C GLY A 76 -8.62 -26.17 -12.36
N ARG A 77 -7.76 -25.15 -12.16
CA ARG A 77 -6.87 -25.10 -10.99
C ARG A 77 -7.62 -24.50 -9.82
N VAL A 78 -7.69 -25.26 -8.73
CA VAL A 78 -8.31 -24.81 -7.48
C VAL A 78 -7.29 -24.04 -6.64
N TYR A 79 -7.67 -22.84 -6.23
CA TYR A 79 -6.89 -21.98 -5.36
C TYR A 79 -7.60 -21.79 -4.03
N ALA A 80 -6.84 -21.88 -2.95
CA ALA A 80 -7.25 -21.53 -1.60
C ALA A 80 -6.22 -20.55 -1.01
N GLN A 81 -6.19 -19.33 -1.55
CA GLN A 81 -5.25 -18.30 -1.14
C GLN A 81 -5.90 -17.32 -0.16
N THR A 82 -5.43 -17.31 1.09
CA THR A 82 -5.85 -16.29 2.06
C THR A 82 -5.24 -14.92 1.71
N GLY A 83 -6.03 -13.87 1.88
CA GLY A 83 -5.57 -12.49 1.71
C GLY A 83 -4.61 -12.07 2.83
N LYS A 84 -3.61 -11.27 2.46
CA LYS A 84 -2.62 -10.71 3.37
C LYS A 84 -3.13 -9.47 4.08
N GLY A 85 -4.06 -8.71 3.48
CA GLY A 85 -4.67 -7.55 4.13
C GLY A 85 -3.67 -6.46 4.52
N PHE A 86 -2.64 -6.22 3.71
CA PHE A 86 -1.55 -5.28 4.01
C PHE A 86 -2.02 -3.82 3.93
N LEU A 87 -2.86 -3.49 2.96
CA LEU A 87 -3.46 -2.15 2.87
C LEU A 87 -4.46 -1.98 4.01
N ARG A 88 -5.41 -2.91 4.17
CA ARG A 88 -6.45 -2.81 5.19
C ARG A 88 -5.88 -2.69 6.61
N ALA A 89 -4.80 -3.41 6.92
CA ALA A 89 -4.15 -3.32 8.22
C ALA A 89 -3.59 -1.92 8.48
N ALA A 90 -2.90 -1.33 7.50
CA ALA A 90 -2.39 0.02 7.61
C ALA A 90 -3.53 1.04 7.72
N THR A 91 -4.62 0.87 6.95
CA THR A 91 -5.82 1.72 7.06
C THR A 91 -6.46 1.64 8.44
N GLN A 92 -6.57 0.44 9.03
CA GLN A 92 -7.10 0.26 10.39
C GLN A 92 -6.23 0.96 11.47
N ARG A 93 -4.93 1.14 11.20
CA ARG A 93 -3.99 1.82 12.11
C ARG A 93 -3.78 3.30 11.80
N TRP A 94 -4.50 3.87 10.82
CA TRP A 94 -4.23 5.19 10.26
C TRP A 94 -4.00 6.27 11.32
N ASP A 95 -4.91 6.39 12.29
CA ASP A 95 -4.82 7.42 13.32
C ASP A 95 -3.56 7.30 14.19
N PHE A 96 -3.16 6.07 14.52
CA PHE A 96 -1.91 5.82 15.27
C PHE A 96 -0.68 6.21 14.45
N ILE A 97 -0.64 5.83 13.16
CA ILE A 97 0.47 6.15 12.26
C ILE A 97 0.63 7.67 12.15
N VAL A 98 -0.46 8.40 11.93
CA VAL A 98 -0.43 9.87 11.83
C VAL A 98 0.06 10.48 13.14
N ASN A 99 -0.43 10.01 14.29
CA ASN A 99 -0.02 10.52 15.59
C ASN A 99 1.46 10.26 15.90
N GLU A 100 1.96 9.07 15.60
CA GLU A 100 3.37 8.69 15.79
C GLU A 100 4.29 9.57 14.93
N VAL A 101 3.98 9.71 13.64
CA VAL A 101 4.75 10.57 12.72
C VAL A 101 4.67 12.03 13.14
N ALA A 102 3.49 12.54 13.48
CA ALA A 102 3.33 13.93 13.92
C ALA A 102 4.13 14.22 15.20
N THR A 103 4.15 13.28 16.15
CA THR A 103 4.96 13.39 17.37
C THR A 103 6.45 13.41 17.04
N ALA A 104 6.91 12.51 16.17
CA ALA A 104 8.31 12.46 15.73
C ALA A 104 8.74 13.74 15.00
N VAL A 105 7.87 14.32 14.17
CA VAL A 105 8.14 15.59 13.48
C VAL A 105 8.20 16.75 14.47
N LYS A 106 7.24 16.85 15.40
CA LYS A 106 7.24 17.90 16.44
C LYS A 106 8.53 17.88 17.28
N ALA A 107 9.03 16.70 17.62
CA ALA A 107 10.28 16.55 18.38
C ALA A 107 11.54 17.00 17.61
N ARG A 108 11.47 17.11 16.27
CA ARG A 108 12.59 17.53 15.41
C ARG A 108 12.57 19.02 15.09
N ILE A 109 11.47 19.71 15.36
CA ILE A 109 11.35 21.15 15.13
C ILE A 109 11.78 21.83 16.44
N PRO A 110 12.87 22.62 16.44
CA PRO A 110 13.35 23.34 17.62
C PRO A 110 12.39 24.46 18.07
#